data_AF-A0A536ZMR2-F1
#
_entry.id   AF-A0A536ZMR2-F1
#
_cell.length_a   1.000
_cell.length_b   1.000
_cell.length_c   1.000
_cell.angle_alpha   90.00
_cell.angle_beta   90.00
_cell.angle_gamma   90.00
#
_symmetry.space_group_name_H-M   'P 1'
#
loop_
_entity.id
_entity.type
_entity.pdbx_description
1 polymer ?
#
loop_
_entity_poly.entity_id
_entity_poly.type
_entity_poly.pdbx_seq_one_letter_code
_entity_poly.pdbx_strand_id
1 'polypeptide(L)'
;MRSRRASRLRLFIGAAFAGLFLCHTASAQFANVTVDENGNGIGTLGPGFLAPDPGPGGLLLVLTYDLLLPPGAVLTPGDVFLFDPNEPGSPVLDVIRFNSFFADNVAAIDGSPFTLVFYSDNIDGFDALADTPSPPLAFYANQVRIAEVGPEGNNGAFYTPQEGQPGYIEFGVTGVQGFTYHFISDGTIPEPSSTALLSLGLALLVIGAGQRRRTRVNA
;
A
#
# COMPACT_ATOMS: atom_id res chain seq x y z
N MET A 1 -56.45 -12.15 -20.79
CA MET A 1 -55.08 -12.72 -20.76
C MET A 1 -54.15 -11.85 -21.60
N ARG A 2 -52.89 -11.68 -21.17
CA ARG A 2 -51.81 -10.81 -21.72
C ARG A 2 -51.98 -9.33 -21.29
N SER A 3 -51.13 -8.76 -20.43
CA SER A 3 -49.83 -8.21 -20.88
C SER A 3 -48.86 -7.79 -19.75
N ARG A 4 -48.90 -8.33 -18.52
CA ARG A 4 -48.02 -7.85 -17.42
C ARG A 4 -46.57 -8.37 -17.42
N ARG A 5 -46.17 -9.25 -18.36
CA ARG A 5 -44.81 -9.83 -18.39
C ARG A 5 -43.76 -8.99 -19.15
N ALA A 6 -44.15 -7.98 -19.92
CA ALA A 6 -43.22 -7.23 -20.78
C ALA A 6 -42.45 -6.08 -20.06
N SER A 7 -42.89 -5.66 -18.87
CA SER A 7 -42.34 -4.47 -18.19
C SER A 7 -41.05 -4.75 -17.40
N ARG A 8 -40.82 -5.97 -16.93
CA ARG A 8 -39.61 -6.28 -16.12
C ARG A 8 -38.36 -6.56 -16.95
N LEU A 9 -38.53 -7.00 -18.21
CA LEU A 9 -37.40 -7.37 -19.06
C LEU A 9 -36.64 -6.15 -19.64
N ARG A 10 -37.33 -5.00 -19.81
CA ARG A 10 -36.72 -3.78 -20.33
C ARG A 10 -35.88 -3.02 -19.29
N LEU A 11 -36.09 -3.28 -18.00
CA LEU A 11 -35.32 -2.64 -16.93
C LEU A 11 -33.95 -3.28 -16.70
N PHE A 12 -33.79 -4.57 -17.04
CA PHE A 12 -32.51 -5.28 -16.86
C PHE A 12 -31.50 -5.02 -17.99
N ILE A 13 -31.96 -4.65 -19.20
CA ILE A 13 -31.06 -4.38 -20.33
C ILE A 13 -30.48 -2.95 -20.25
N GLY A 14 -31.20 -2.01 -19.65
CA GLY A 14 -30.73 -0.63 -19.47
C GLY A 14 -29.58 -0.48 -18.48
N ALA A 15 -29.51 -1.33 -17.45
CA ALA A 15 -28.44 -1.28 -16.45
C ALA A 15 -27.11 -1.89 -16.95
N ALA A 16 -27.17 -2.83 -17.90
CA ALA A 16 -25.97 -3.48 -18.44
C ALA A 16 -25.20 -2.61 -19.44
N PHE A 17 -25.88 -1.70 -20.15
CA PHE A 17 -25.24 -0.84 -21.16
C PHE A 17 -24.70 0.48 -20.61
N ALA A 18 -25.19 0.96 -19.47
CA ALA A 18 -24.63 2.15 -18.81
C ALA A 18 -23.25 1.89 -18.17
N GLY A 19 -22.88 0.62 -17.94
CA GLY A 19 -21.58 0.23 -17.38
C GLY A 19 -20.44 0.10 -18.39
N LEU A 20 -20.72 0.08 -19.71
CA LEU A 20 -19.71 -0.23 -20.72
C LEU A 20 -18.99 0.99 -21.33
N PHE A 21 -19.37 2.22 -20.96
CA PHE A 21 -18.78 3.44 -21.54
C PHE A 21 -17.79 4.19 -20.64
N LEU A 22 -17.40 3.61 -19.51
CA LEU A 22 -16.26 4.10 -18.72
C LEU A 22 -15.02 3.26 -18.99
N CYS A 23 -14.73 2.97 -20.26
CA CYS A 23 -13.37 2.63 -20.67
C CYS A 23 -12.55 3.92 -20.61
N HIS A 24 -12.17 4.32 -19.40
CA HIS A 24 -11.10 5.28 -19.24
C HIS A 24 -9.86 4.66 -19.89
N THR A 25 -9.19 5.42 -20.74
CA THR A 25 -7.79 5.16 -21.03
C THR A 25 -7.07 5.24 -19.68
N ALA A 26 -6.75 4.09 -19.10
CA ALA A 26 -5.81 4.03 -18.00
C ALA A 26 -4.46 4.49 -18.55
N SER A 27 -4.18 5.79 -18.41
CA SER A 27 -2.80 6.23 -18.46
C SER A 27 -2.11 5.53 -17.29
N ALA A 28 -0.99 4.85 -17.53
CA ALA A 28 -0.14 4.36 -16.45
C ALA A 28 0.47 5.58 -15.76
N GLN A 29 -0.33 6.24 -14.93
CA GLN A 29 0.15 7.25 -14.01
C GLN A 29 0.87 6.48 -12.92
N PHE A 30 2.08 6.90 -12.59
CA PHE A 30 2.75 6.39 -11.41
C PHE A 30 1.82 6.63 -10.22
N ALA A 31 1.29 5.56 -9.65
CA ALA A 31 0.38 5.65 -8.53
C ALA A 31 1.20 5.99 -7.29
N ASN A 32 0.76 6.98 -6.51
CA ASN A 32 1.34 7.23 -5.19
C ASN A 32 1.32 5.93 -4.38
N VAL A 33 2.39 5.70 -3.64
CA VAL A 33 2.49 4.56 -2.73
C VAL A 33 2.11 5.01 -1.34
N THR A 34 1.18 4.31 -0.71
CA THR A 34 0.85 4.47 0.69
C THR A 34 1.13 3.16 1.40
N VAL A 35 1.89 3.19 2.48
CA VAL A 35 2.17 2.01 3.31
C VAL A 35 2.00 2.36 4.78
N ASP A 36 1.63 1.38 5.59
CA ASP A 36 1.59 1.51 7.05
C ASP A 36 2.49 0.50 7.76
N GLU A 37 2.51 0.52 9.08
CA GLU A 37 3.32 -0.36 9.92
C GLU A 37 2.69 -1.73 10.18
N ASN A 38 1.45 -1.94 9.72
CA ASN A 38 0.71 -3.20 9.90
C ASN A 38 0.63 -4.04 8.61
N GLY A 39 1.35 -3.67 7.55
CA GLY A 39 1.42 -4.44 6.32
C GLY A 39 0.34 -4.09 5.29
N ASN A 40 -0.39 -3.00 5.46
CA ASN A 40 -1.31 -2.53 4.42
C ASN A 40 -0.58 -1.61 3.45
N GLY A 41 -0.77 -1.87 2.15
CA GLY A 41 -0.15 -1.11 1.08
C GLY A 41 -1.13 -0.77 -0.03
N ILE A 42 -1.04 0.46 -0.54
CA ILE A 42 -1.67 0.92 -1.78
C ILE A 42 -0.54 1.31 -2.73
N GLY A 43 -0.61 0.87 -3.99
CA GLY A 43 0.45 1.11 -4.98
C GLY A 43 1.63 0.12 -4.89
N THR A 44 1.53 -0.88 -4.02
CA THR A 44 2.46 -2.01 -3.89
C THR A 44 1.99 -3.23 -4.72
N LEU A 45 2.84 -4.23 -4.90
CA LEU A 45 2.51 -5.49 -5.58
C LEU A 45 1.58 -6.40 -4.74
N GLY A 46 1.42 -6.10 -3.45
CA GLY A 46 0.58 -6.81 -2.52
C GLY A 46 0.65 -6.20 -1.11
N PRO A 47 0.06 -6.86 -0.10
CA PRO A 47 0.27 -6.48 1.29
C PRO A 47 1.75 -6.65 1.68
N GLY A 48 2.17 -5.92 2.70
CA GLY A 48 3.47 -6.09 3.31
C GLY A 48 3.62 -7.45 3.98
N PHE A 49 4.85 -7.91 4.11
CA PHE A 49 5.19 -9.18 4.72
C PHE A 49 6.53 -9.08 5.46
N LEU A 50 6.76 -9.98 6.41
CA LEU A 50 8.03 -10.05 7.11
C LEU A 50 9.07 -10.81 6.28
N ALA A 51 10.21 -10.18 6.03
CA ALA A 51 11.35 -10.77 5.33
C ALA A 51 12.67 -10.22 5.85
N PRO A 52 13.81 -10.87 5.53
CA PRO A 52 15.12 -10.28 5.75
C PRO A 52 15.32 -9.03 4.88
N ASP A 53 15.82 -7.96 5.48
CA ASP A 53 16.25 -6.78 4.72
C ASP A 53 17.55 -7.08 3.98
N PRO A 54 17.56 -7.01 2.63
CA PRO A 54 18.78 -7.24 1.85
C PRO A 54 19.78 -6.08 1.93
N GLY A 55 19.38 -4.92 2.45
CA GLY A 55 20.22 -3.74 2.57
C GLY A 55 21.35 -3.88 3.60
N PRO A 56 22.28 -2.91 3.63
CA PRO A 56 23.42 -2.93 4.54
C PRO A 56 22.95 -2.98 5.99
N GLY A 57 23.47 -3.95 6.76
CA GLY A 57 23.11 -4.11 8.17
C GLY A 57 21.63 -4.41 8.43
N GLY A 58 20.90 -4.88 7.42
CA GLY A 58 19.50 -5.25 7.53
C GLY A 58 19.23 -6.34 8.57
N LEU A 59 18.05 -6.30 9.18
CA LEU A 59 17.59 -7.32 10.12
C LEU A 59 16.90 -8.49 9.41
N LEU A 60 16.77 -9.63 10.11
CA LEU A 60 16.26 -10.89 9.53
C LEU A 60 14.74 -10.93 9.34
N LEU A 61 13.99 -10.12 10.09
CA LEU A 61 12.52 -10.08 10.06
C LEU A 61 12.09 -8.64 10.23
N VAL A 62 11.74 -8.01 9.12
CA VAL A 62 11.29 -6.62 9.04
C VAL A 62 10.12 -6.51 8.07
N LEU A 63 9.25 -5.55 8.31
CA LEU A 63 8.14 -5.31 7.41
C LEU A 63 8.65 -4.82 6.06
N THR A 64 8.32 -5.57 5.01
CA THR A 64 8.78 -5.36 3.65
C THR A 64 7.59 -5.27 2.71
N TYR A 65 7.67 -4.34 1.77
CA TYR A 65 6.72 -4.11 0.70
C TYR A 65 7.41 -4.25 -0.65
N ASP A 66 6.83 -5.06 -1.53
CA ASP A 66 7.28 -5.16 -2.90
C ASP A 66 6.64 -4.03 -3.72
N LEU A 67 7.48 -3.20 -4.35
CA LEU A 67 7.00 -2.04 -5.09
C LEU A 67 6.64 -2.42 -6.53
N LEU A 68 5.46 -1.98 -6.99
CA LEU A 68 5.03 -2.16 -8.38
C LEU A 68 5.56 -1.00 -9.23
N LEU A 69 6.75 -1.18 -9.82
CA LEU A 69 7.29 -0.22 -10.78
C LEU A 69 7.11 -0.69 -12.22
N PRO A 70 6.92 0.21 -13.20
CA PRO A 70 6.84 -0.16 -14.61
C PRO A 70 8.12 -0.86 -15.11
N PRO A 71 8.02 -1.77 -16.09
CA PRO A 71 9.19 -2.41 -16.68
C PRO A 71 10.20 -1.40 -17.23
N GLY A 72 11.45 -1.47 -16.78
CA GLY A 72 12.51 -0.54 -17.17
C GLY A 72 12.61 0.71 -16.30
N ALA A 73 11.78 0.84 -15.27
CA ALA A 73 12.01 1.81 -14.20
C ALA A 73 13.23 1.38 -13.36
N VAL A 74 13.97 2.36 -12.84
CA VAL A 74 15.07 2.16 -11.90
C VAL A 74 14.75 2.97 -10.65
N LEU A 75 14.92 2.35 -9.48
CA LEU A 75 14.75 3.00 -8.19
C LEU A 75 16.12 3.32 -7.59
N THR A 76 16.28 4.52 -7.05
CA THR A 76 17.48 4.93 -6.32
C THR A 76 17.43 4.38 -4.89
N PRO A 77 18.37 3.50 -4.49
CA PRO A 77 18.40 2.96 -3.13
C PRO A 77 18.84 4.01 -2.11
N GLY A 78 18.43 3.81 -0.86
CA GLY A 78 18.82 4.66 0.25
C GLY A 78 17.88 4.59 1.45
N ASP A 79 18.19 5.39 2.47
CA ASP A 79 17.44 5.44 3.73
C ASP A 79 16.76 6.80 3.92
N VAL A 80 15.51 6.76 4.37
CA VAL A 80 14.74 7.92 4.79
C VAL A 80 14.47 7.79 6.28
N PHE A 81 14.98 8.73 7.06
CA PHE A 81 14.76 8.80 8.50
C PHE A 81 13.55 9.68 8.80
N LEU A 82 12.61 9.13 9.53
CA LEU A 82 11.43 9.84 10.02
C LEU A 82 11.76 10.27 11.45
N PHE A 83 11.61 11.57 11.70
CA PHE A 83 11.86 12.13 13.03
C PHE A 83 10.64 12.89 13.50
N ASP A 84 10.35 12.83 14.79
CA ASP A 84 9.35 13.70 15.38
C ASP A 84 9.96 15.09 15.64
N PRO A 85 9.49 16.16 14.98
CA PRO A 85 9.95 17.52 15.27
C PRO A 85 9.47 18.04 16.63
N ASN A 86 8.49 17.40 17.28
CA ASN A 86 7.87 17.89 18.51
C ASN A 86 8.56 17.38 19.78
N GLU A 87 9.20 16.21 19.72
CA GLU A 87 9.98 15.67 20.82
C GLU A 87 11.38 16.33 20.96
N PRO A 88 11.89 16.53 22.21
CA PRO A 88 13.19 17.13 22.44
C PRO A 88 14.34 16.38 21.77
N GLY A 89 15.09 17.09 20.93
CA GLY A 89 16.24 16.52 20.20
C GLY A 89 15.87 15.89 18.87
N SER A 90 14.59 15.91 18.48
CA SER A 90 14.08 15.40 17.21
C SER A 90 14.58 13.98 16.92
N PRO A 91 14.25 13.02 17.81
CA PRO A 91 14.70 11.64 17.68
C PRO A 91 14.23 11.07 16.35
N VAL A 92 15.06 10.22 15.75
CA VAL A 92 14.63 9.37 14.65
C VAL A 92 13.96 8.17 15.29
N LEU A 93 12.68 8.02 15.00
CA LEU A 93 11.86 6.91 15.48
C LEU A 93 11.88 5.81 14.41
N ASP A 94 11.55 6.20 13.17
CA ASP A 94 11.42 5.23 12.07
C ASP A 94 12.46 5.41 10.96
N VAL A 95 12.70 4.31 10.24
CA VAL A 95 13.54 4.26 9.05
C VAL A 95 12.80 3.57 7.92
N ILE A 96 12.56 4.31 6.83
CA ILE A 96 12.10 3.74 5.57
C ILE A 96 13.32 3.50 4.68
N ARG A 97 13.52 2.25 4.29
CA ARG A 97 14.64 1.84 3.45
C ARG A 97 14.15 1.41 2.08
N PHE A 98 14.80 1.95 1.06
CA PHE A 98 14.61 1.56 -0.32
C PHE A 98 15.77 0.71 -0.79
N ASN A 99 15.49 -0.53 -1.16
CA ASN A 99 16.47 -1.43 -1.75
C ASN A 99 16.17 -1.64 -3.24
N SER A 100 17.22 -1.94 -4.00
CA SER A 100 17.09 -2.32 -5.40
C SER A 100 17.99 -3.51 -5.70
N PHE A 101 17.47 -4.49 -6.45
CA PHE A 101 18.23 -5.63 -6.93
C PHE A 101 19.52 -5.23 -7.65
N PHE A 102 19.51 -4.10 -8.36
CA PHE A 102 20.66 -3.61 -9.11
C PHE A 102 21.78 -3.06 -8.22
N ALA A 103 21.47 -2.63 -7.01
CA ALA A 103 22.46 -2.23 -6.01
C ALA A 103 22.83 -3.40 -5.07
N ASP A 104 21.84 -4.22 -4.72
CA ASP A 104 21.93 -5.13 -3.57
C ASP A 104 22.02 -6.60 -3.97
N ASN A 105 21.87 -6.92 -5.26
CA ASN A 105 21.91 -8.27 -5.86
C ASN A 105 20.93 -9.29 -5.23
N VAL A 106 19.87 -8.82 -4.55
CA VAL A 106 18.83 -9.67 -3.95
C VAL A 106 17.46 -9.23 -4.45
N ALA A 107 16.77 -10.11 -5.19
CA ALA A 107 15.46 -9.80 -5.74
C ALA A 107 14.41 -10.01 -4.64
N ALA A 108 13.32 -9.24 -4.69
CA ALA A 108 12.17 -9.50 -3.83
C ALA A 108 11.66 -10.93 -3.99
N ILE A 109 10.94 -11.40 -2.97
CA ILE A 109 10.41 -12.78 -2.92
C ILE A 109 9.47 -13.05 -4.11
N ASP A 110 8.75 -12.03 -4.58
CA ASP A 110 7.82 -12.11 -5.72
C ASP A 110 8.48 -11.86 -7.09
N GLY A 111 9.79 -11.59 -7.12
CA GLY A 111 10.55 -11.25 -8.32
C GLY A 111 10.59 -9.76 -8.66
N SER A 112 10.01 -8.88 -7.84
CA SER A 112 10.23 -7.44 -7.95
C SER A 112 11.70 -7.11 -7.70
N PRO A 113 12.34 -6.27 -8.53
CA PRO A 113 13.69 -5.81 -8.24
C PRO A 113 13.73 -4.70 -7.18
N PHE A 114 12.60 -4.32 -6.56
CA PHE A 114 12.54 -3.15 -5.66
C PHE A 114 11.70 -3.44 -4.42
N THR A 115 12.27 -3.16 -3.25
CA THR A 115 11.58 -3.31 -1.97
C THR A 115 11.64 -2.03 -1.15
N LEU A 116 10.56 -1.75 -0.43
CA LEU A 116 10.50 -0.76 0.63
C LEU A 116 10.43 -1.51 1.96
N VAL A 117 11.36 -1.23 2.86
CA VAL A 117 11.39 -1.80 4.21
C VAL A 117 11.03 -0.73 5.22
N PHE A 118 10.14 -1.06 6.15
CA PHE A 118 9.70 -0.18 7.22
C PHE A 118 10.27 -0.69 8.54
N TYR A 119 11.18 0.07 9.13
CA TYR A 119 11.63 -0.09 10.50
C TYR A 119 10.90 0.93 11.36
N SER A 120 10.07 0.46 12.27
CA SER A 120 9.53 1.30 13.34
C SER A 120 10.30 1.02 14.62
N ASP A 121 10.30 2.00 15.53
CA ASP A 121 10.74 1.76 16.89
C ASP A 121 9.74 0.87 17.66
N ASN A 122 9.86 0.83 18.98
CA ASN A 122 9.01 0.01 19.84
C ASN A 122 8.84 0.63 21.23
N ILE A 123 8.90 1.96 21.31
CA ILE A 123 8.90 2.70 22.57
C ILE A 123 7.62 2.42 23.36
N ASP A 124 6.49 2.25 22.69
CA ASP A 124 5.18 1.96 23.26
C ASP A 124 4.84 0.46 23.32
N GLY A 125 5.56 -0.37 22.57
CA GLY A 125 5.44 -1.82 22.61
C GLY A 125 5.88 -2.48 21.32
N PHE A 126 5.63 -3.79 21.21
CA PHE A 126 5.62 -4.49 19.92
C PHE A 126 4.16 -4.77 19.57
N ASP A 127 3.50 -3.84 18.89
CA ASP A 127 2.11 -3.93 18.48
C ASP A 127 1.87 -3.72 16.97
N ALA A 128 2.89 -3.32 16.23
CA ALA A 128 2.93 -3.29 14.77
C ALA A 128 3.87 -4.36 14.18
N LEU A 129 3.77 -4.58 12.87
CA LEU A 129 4.65 -5.51 12.14
C LEU A 129 6.01 -4.86 11.80
N ALA A 130 6.04 -3.54 11.72
CA ALA A 130 7.26 -2.77 11.46
C ALA A 130 8.17 -2.65 12.69
N ASP A 131 7.66 -2.93 13.90
CA ASP A 131 8.40 -2.78 15.14
C ASP A 131 9.63 -3.68 15.14
N THR A 132 10.78 -3.04 15.36
CA THR A 132 12.05 -3.73 15.37
C THR A 132 12.79 -3.54 16.69
N PRO A 133 13.64 -4.50 17.09
CA PRO A 133 14.46 -4.34 18.29
C PRO A 133 15.52 -3.24 18.14
N SER A 134 15.80 -2.81 16.91
CA SER A 134 16.73 -1.73 16.58
C SER A 134 16.54 -1.29 15.12
N PRO A 135 16.98 -0.08 14.75
CA PRO A 135 17.17 0.25 13.34
C PRO A 135 18.22 -0.67 12.68
N PRO A 136 18.41 -0.58 11.35
CA PRO A 136 19.50 -1.25 10.65
C PRO A 136 20.86 -1.03 11.31
N LEU A 137 21.70 -2.07 11.32
CA LEU A 137 23.05 -2.03 11.88
C LEU A 137 24.03 -1.19 11.04
N ALA A 138 23.65 -0.87 9.81
CA ALA A 138 24.35 0.03 8.91
C ALA A 138 23.34 0.72 8.00
N PHE A 139 23.71 1.89 7.47
CA PHE A 139 22.85 2.68 6.58
C PHE A 139 23.51 2.82 5.20
N TYR A 140 22.69 3.02 4.17
CA TYR A 140 23.18 3.49 2.89
C TYR A 140 23.86 4.85 3.04
N ALA A 141 24.79 5.17 2.13
CA ALA A 141 25.37 6.52 2.08
C ALA A 141 24.34 7.58 1.64
N ASN A 142 23.33 7.18 0.86
CA ASN A 142 22.24 8.04 0.43
C ASN A 142 21.16 8.11 1.51
N GLN A 143 21.06 9.26 2.17
CA GLN A 143 20.22 9.44 3.34
C GLN A 143 19.42 10.74 3.23
N VAL A 144 18.16 10.69 3.61
CA VAL A 144 17.29 11.86 3.75
C VAL A 144 16.62 11.82 5.12
N ARG A 145 16.39 12.99 5.72
CA ARG A 145 15.61 13.12 6.95
C ARG A 145 14.33 13.91 6.66
N ILE A 146 13.19 13.41 7.10
CA ILE A 146 11.89 14.07 6.98
C ILE A 146 11.18 14.10 8.32
N ALA A 147 10.42 15.17 8.54
CA ALA A 147 9.62 15.31 9.75
C ALA A 147 8.32 14.53 9.61
N GLU A 148 7.93 13.86 10.68
CA GLU A 148 6.58 13.33 10.81
C GLU A 148 5.57 14.44 11.12
N VAL A 149 4.32 14.18 10.76
CA VAL A 149 3.20 15.08 10.94
C VAL A 149 2.06 14.35 11.63
N GLY A 150 1.77 14.75 12.86
CA GLY A 150 0.71 14.19 13.67
C GLY A 150 1.17 14.06 15.12
N PRO A 151 0.25 13.78 16.05
CA PRO A 151 0.63 13.29 17.38
C PRO A 151 1.10 11.83 17.30
N GLU A 152 1.98 11.44 18.22
CA GLU A 152 2.32 10.03 18.51
C GLU A 152 1.06 9.17 18.64
N GLY A 153 1.07 7.95 18.10
CA GLY A 153 -0.09 7.07 18.04
C GLY A 153 -1.07 7.37 16.88
N ASN A 154 -0.80 8.38 16.04
CA ASN A 154 -1.52 8.70 14.80
C ASN A 154 -0.75 9.76 13.98
N ASN A 155 0.42 9.38 13.52
CA ASN A 155 1.39 10.19 12.78
C ASN A 155 1.70 9.54 11.41
N GLY A 156 2.64 10.15 10.72
CA GLY A 156 3.06 9.71 9.39
C GLY A 156 3.78 10.82 8.65
N ALA A 157 4.22 10.51 7.43
CA ALA A 157 4.99 11.43 6.63
C ALA A 157 4.64 11.32 5.14
N PHE A 158 4.68 12.47 4.46
CA PHE A 158 4.62 12.52 3.00
C PHE A 158 6.02 12.79 2.46
N TYR A 159 6.43 11.97 1.50
CA TYR A 159 7.76 12.05 0.93
C TYR A 159 7.71 12.03 -0.60
N THR A 160 8.20 13.10 -1.22
CA THR A 160 8.37 13.20 -2.68
C THR A 160 9.87 13.26 -2.99
N PRO A 161 10.49 12.13 -3.39
CA PRO A 161 11.91 12.12 -3.70
C PRO A 161 12.26 13.04 -4.86
N GLN A 162 13.39 13.73 -4.74
CA GLN A 162 14.07 14.41 -5.84
C GLN A 162 15.06 13.47 -6.52
N GLU A 163 15.56 13.85 -7.70
CA GLU A 163 16.58 13.08 -8.41
C GLU A 163 17.80 12.78 -7.51
N GLY A 164 18.22 11.51 -7.50
CA GLY A 164 19.31 11.02 -6.66
C GLY A 164 18.95 10.76 -5.19
N GLN A 165 17.74 11.08 -4.74
CA GLN A 165 17.30 10.77 -3.38
C GLN A 165 16.73 9.34 -3.25
N PRO A 166 16.68 8.78 -2.04
CA PRO A 166 16.12 7.44 -1.80
C PRO A 166 14.70 7.32 -2.35
N GLY A 167 14.38 6.19 -3.00
CA GLY A 167 13.05 5.95 -3.55
C GLY A 167 12.71 6.77 -4.79
N TYR A 168 13.63 7.60 -5.32
CA TYR A 168 13.45 8.27 -6.61
C TYR A 168 13.35 7.23 -7.72
N ILE A 169 12.36 7.40 -8.61
CA ILE A 169 12.11 6.48 -9.72
C ILE A 169 12.48 7.17 -11.03
N GLU A 170 13.48 6.64 -11.70
CA GLU A 170 13.84 7.00 -13.06
C GLU A 170 13.10 6.08 -14.05
N PHE A 171 12.42 6.66 -15.04
CA PHE A 171 11.73 5.90 -16.08
C PHE A 171 11.87 6.61 -17.43
N GLY A 172 12.59 6.02 -18.37
CA GLY A 172 12.90 6.64 -19.66
C GLY A 172 13.93 7.77 -19.53
N VAL A 173 13.89 8.76 -20.44
CA VAL A 173 14.86 9.89 -20.51
C VAL A 173 14.48 11.08 -19.62
N THR A 174 13.31 11.05 -19.01
CA THR A 174 12.78 12.08 -18.12
C THR A 174 12.20 11.33 -16.94
N GLY A 175 12.96 11.22 -15.85
CA GLY A 175 12.53 10.52 -14.65
C GLY A 175 11.17 11.00 -14.14
N VAL A 176 10.59 10.24 -13.22
CA VAL A 176 9.22 10.46 -12.77
C VAL A 176 9.21 11.61 -11.76
N GLN A 177 8.77 12.79 -12.19
CA GLN A 177 8.53 13.90 -11.28
C GLN A 177 7.14 13.81 -10.65
N GLY A 178 7.06 14.03 -9.33
CA GLY A 178 5.80 14.15 -8.59
C GLY A 178 5.22 12.85 -8.02
N PHE A 179 6.01 11.77 -7.99
CA PHE A 179 5.66 10.57 -7.24
C PHE A 179 5.80 10.83 -5.73
N THR A 180 4.76 10.54 -4.95
CA THR A 180 4.77 10.74 -3.50
C THR A 180 4.51 9.42 -2.77
N TYR A 181 5.36 9.14 -1.80
CA TYR A 181 5.13 8.13 -0.77
C TYR A 181 4.37 8.75 0.41
N HIS A 182 3.43 8.01 0.97
CA HIS A 182 2.76 8.32 2.23
C HIS A 182 3.00 7.18 3.22
N PHE A 183 3.76 7.49 4.27
CA PHE A 183 4.05 6.58 5.36
C PHE A 183 3.08 6.89 6.50
N ILE A 184 2.43 5.88 7.05
CA ILE A 184 1.53 6.01 8.18
C ILE A 184 2.15 5.24 9.34
N SER A 185 2.41 5.95 10.43
CA SER A 185 2.90 5.38 11.68
C SER A 185 1.75 5.33 12.69
N ASP A 186 1.67 4.24 13.48
CA ASP A 186 0.64 3.93 14.48
C ASP A 186 -0.82 3.97 14.01
N GLY A 187 -1.02 3.97 12.70
CA GLY A 187 -2.31 4.08 12.03
C GLY A 187 -2.50 2.94 11.03
N THR A 188 -3.76 2.63 10.71
CA THR A 188 -4.07 1.66 9.66
C THR A 188 -4.58 2.37 8.43
N ILE A 189 -4.11 1.95 7.25
CA ILE A 189 -4.80 2.28 6.00
C ILE A 189 -6.21 1.69 6.10
N PRO A 190 -7.28 2.51 5.99
CA PRO A 190 -8.64 1.99 6.06
C PRO A 190 -8.85 0.91 5.00
N GLU A 191 -9.19 -0.31 5.42
CA GLU A 191 -9.42 -1.41 4.49
C GLU A 191 -10.45 -0.97 3.43
N PRO A 192 -10.20 -1.22 2.13
CA PRO A 192 -11.15 -0.85 1.08
C PRO A 192 -12.39 -1.74 1.20
N SER A 193 -13.42 -1.27 1.92
CA SER A 193 -14.83 -1.72 2.01
C SER A 193 -15.13 -3.21 1.85
N SER A 194 -14.17 -4.10 2.14
CA SER A 194 -14.29 -5.54 1.95
C SER A 194 -15.31 -6.12 2.92
N THR A 195 -15.39 -5.53 4.11
CA THR A 195 -16.45 -5.76 5.08
C THR A 195 -17.83 -5.34 4.56
N ALA A 196 -17.93 -4.22 3.83
CA ALA A 196 -19.18 -3.77 3.22
C ALA A 196 -19.60 -4.72 2.08
N LEU A 197 -18.66 -5.17 1.24
CA LEU A 197 -18.90 -6.17 0.19
C LEU A 197 -19.31 -7.52 0.78
N LEU A 198 -18.64 -7.98 1.82
CA LEU A 198 -18.99 -9.21 2.53
C LEU A 198 -20.39 -9.10 3.16
N SER A 199 -20.68 -7.98 3.82
CA SER A 199 -21.98 -7.69 4.42
C SER A 199 -23.09 -7.64 3.36
N LEU A 200 -22.83 -7.02 2.22
CA LEU A 200 -23.75 -6.97 1.09
C LEU A 200 -23.99 -8.36 0.49
N GLY A 201 -22.92 -9.15 0.32
CA GLY A 201 -23.00 -10.54 -0.15
C GLY A 201 -23.85 -11.41 0.77
N LEU A 202 -23.63 -11.31 2.09
CA LEU A 202 -24.42 -12.00 3.11
C LEU A 202 -25.89 -11.55 3.11
N ALA A 203 -26.15 -10.24 3.01
CA ALA A 203 -27.51 -9.70 2.96
C ALA A 203 -28.28 -10.23 1.74
N LEU A 204 -27.65 -10.24 0.56
CA LEU A 204 -28.24 -10.79 -0.67
C LEU A 204 -28.49 -12.30 -0.56
N LEU A 205 -27.60 -13.05 0.09
CA LEU A 205 -27.76 -14.50 0.30
C LEU A 205 -28.96 -14.80 1.20
N VAL A 206 -29.12 -14.07 2.31
CA VAL A 206 -30.25 -14.23 3.25
C VAL A 206 -31.58 -13.89 2.56
N ILE A 207 -31.64 -12.79 1.82
CA ILE A 207 -32.83 -12.38 1.07
C ILE A 207 -33.18 -13.44 0.01
N GLY A 208 -32.18 -13.91 -0.75
CA GLY A 208 -32.36 -14.94 -1.79
C GLY A 208 -32.84 -16.29 -1.23
N ALA A 209 -32.28 -16.73 -0.11
CA ALA A 209 -32.69 -17.96 0.56
C ALA A 209 -34.12 -17.87 1.13
N GLY A 210 -34.48 -16.72 1.72
CA GLY A 210 -35.82 -16.46 2.24
C GLY A 210 -36.89 -16.45 1.15
N GLN A 211 -36.59 -15.89 -0.02
CA GLN A 211 -37.50 -15.89 -1.17
C GLN A 211 -37.75 -17.30 -1.74
N ARG A 212 -36.73 -18.17 -1.75
CA ARG A 212 -36.87 -19.58 -2.20
C ARG A 212 -37.72 -20.43 -1.26
N ARG A 213 -37.74 -20.15 0.05
CA ARG A 213 -38.61 -20.87 1.00
C ARG A 213 -40.07 -20.49 0.83
N ARG A 214 -40.37 -19.20 0.59
CA ARG A 214 -41.76 -18.73 0.39
C ARG A 214 -42.41 -19.25 -0.89
N THR A 215 -41.63 -19.52 -1.94
CA THR A 215 -42.18 -20.10 -3.18
C THR A 215 -42.46 -21.60 -3.08
N ARG A 216 -41.86 -22.33 -2.12
CA ARG A 216 -42.14 -23.75 -1.88
C ARG A 216 -43.34 -24.02 -0.96
N VAL A 217 -43.76 -23.06 -0.15
CA VAL A 217 -44.92 -23.22 0.77
C VAL A 217 -46.25 -22.90 0.07
N ASN A 218 -46.22 -22.22 -1.09
CA ASN A 218 -47.40 -21.84 -1.86
C ASN A 218 -47.58 -22.66 -3.16
N ALA A 219 -46.94 -23.83 -3.26
CA ALA A 219 -47.11 -24.82 -4.33
C ALA A 219 -47.63 -26.12 -3.72
#